data_AF-A0A6N2VN48-F1
#
_entry.id   AF-A0A6N2VN48-F1
#
_cell.length_a   1.000
_cell.length_b   1.000
_cell.length_c   1.000
_cell.angle_alpha   90.00
_cell.angle_beta   90.00
_cell.angle_gamma   90.00
#
_symmetry.space_group_name_H-M   'P 1'
#
loop_
_entity.id
_entity.type
_entity.pdbx_description
1 polymer ?
#
loop_
_entity_poly.entity_id
_entity_poly.type
_entity_poly.pdbx_seq_one_letter_code
_entity_poly.pdbx_strand_id
1 'polypeptide(L)'
;MNKEEILARSKKENIYGDEREKSVRTKRDAFSLWGLTVLGIIIMFIKLFCMESPADIISILFCTSGLGFTYEGIKLKKKWSIICGVVFLLLAVYFFYKFCMGLF
;
A
#
# COMPACT_ATOMS: atom_id res chain seq x y z
N MET A 1 32.24 -10.78 30.50
CA MET A 1 31.51 -10.29 29.31
C MET A 1 31.79 -8.80 29.17
N ASN A 2 32.43 -8.37 28.09
CA ASN A 2 32.96 -7.01 27.96
C ASN A 2 31.84 -6.05 27.51
N LYS A 3 31.45 -5.09 28.35
CA LYS A 3 30.27 -4.23 28.12
C LYS A 3 30.38 -3.39 26.85
N GLU A 4 31.60 -2.98 26.49
CA GLU A 4 31.86 -2.14 25.32
C GLU A 4 31.65 -2.90 24.01
N GLU A 5 32.03 -4.17 23.94
CA GLU A 5 31.77 -5.04 22.77
C GLU A 5 30.27 -5.24 22.54
N ILE A 6 29.50 -5.42 23.61
CA ILE A 6 28.04 -5.59 23.53
C ILE A 6 27.39 -4.31 23.03
N LEU A 7 27.83 -3.15 23.53
CA LEU A 7 27.30 -1.86 23.12
C LEU A 7 27.64 -1.54 21.66
N ALA A 8 28.87 -1.86 21.22
CA ALA A 8 29.30 -1.69 19.84
C ALA A 8 28.53 -2.62 18.90
N ARG A 9 28.28 -3.87 19.31
CA ARG A 9 27.47 -4.83 18.55
C ARG A 9 26.01 -4.41 18.44
N SER A 10 25.40 -3.96 19.54
CA SER A 10 24.04 -3.42 19.55
C SER A 10 23.90 -2.17 18.69
N LYS A 11 24.84 -1.22 18.77
CA LYS A 11 24.87 -0.03 17.88
C LYS A 11 25.01 -0.40 16.42
N LYS A 12 25.83 -1.42 16.11
CA LYS A 12 26.04 -1.92 14.73
C LYS A 12 24.79 -2.62 14.18
N GLU A 13 24.09 -3.39 14.99
CA GLU A 13 22.83 -4.06 14.61
C GLU A 13 21.67 -3.05 14.49
N ASN A 14 21.72 -1.96 15.26
CA ASN A 14 20.69 -0.92 15.31
C ASN A 14 20.91 0.25 14.32
N ILE A 15 21.86 0.13 13.37
CA ILE A 15 22.15 1.20 12.38
C ILE A 15 20.93 1.54 11.52
N TYR A 16 20.08 0.55 11.20
CA TYR A 16 18.89 0.71 10.36
C TYR A 16 17.60 0.89 11.17
N GLY A 17 17.73 1.31 12.44
CA GLY A 17 16.62 1.49 13.37
C GLY A 17 16.27 0.23 14.14
N ASP A 18 15.70 0.47 15.33
CA ASP A 18 15.45 -0.55 16.35
C ASP A 18 14.38 -1.53 15.85
N GLU A 19 14.46 -2.79 16.26
CA GLU A 19 13.44 -3.78 15.94
C GLU A 19 12.06 -3.31 16.41
N ARG A 20 12.01 -2.63 17.56
CA ARG A 20 10.79 -2.00 18.06
C ARG A 20 10.26 -0.95 17.07
N GLU A 21 11.10 -0.05 16.59
CA GLU A 21 10.71 1.00 15.63
C GLU A 21 10.23 0.41 14.30
N LYS A 22 10.91 -0.63 13.79
CA LYS A 22 10.47 -1.36 12.58
C LYS A 22 9.09 -1.96 12.78
N SER A 23 8.85 -2.62 13.91
CA SER A 23 7.54 -3.23 14.21
C SER A 23 6.43 -2.18 14.30
N VAL A 24 6.70 -1.02 14.91
CA VAL A 24 5.76 0.09 15.00
C VAL A 24 5.49 0.67 13.62
N ARG A 25 6.52 0.86 12.78
CA ARG A 25 6.36 1.37 11.41
C ARG A 25 5.50 0.44 10.57
N THR A 26 5.72 -0.88 10.63
CA THR A 26 4.89 -1.86 9.91
C THR A 26 3.43 -1.81 10.37
N LYS A 27 3.18 -1.76 11.69
CA LYS A 27 1.81 -1.66 12.24
C LYS A 27 1.13 -0.35 11.86
N ARG A 28 1.88 0.76 11.87
CA ARG A 28 1.41 2.07 11.42
C ARG A 28 0.98 2.02 9.96
N ASP A 29 1.83 1.50 9.08
CA ASP A 29 1.55 1.45 7.64
C ASP A 29 0.33 0.57 7.35
N ALA A 30 0.19 -0.56 8.05
CA ALA A 30 -1.00 -1.41 7.97
C ALA A 30 -2.26 -0.67 8.45
N PHE A 31 -2.19 0.02 9.59
CA PHE A 31 -3.32 0.80 10.13
C PHE A 31 -3.74 1.93 9.18
N SER A 32 -2.77 2.65 8.60
CA SER A 32 -3.03 3.70 7.61
C SER A 32 -3.73 3.16 6.36
N LEU A 33 -3.30 1.99 5.85
CA LEU A 33 -3.94 1.34 4.70
C LEU A 33 -5.37 0.89 5.02
N TRP A 34 -5.61 0.36 6.22
CA TRP A 34 -6.96 0.03 6.68
C TRP A 34 -7.86 1.26 6.74
N GLY A 35 -7.36 2.37 7.29
CA GLY A 35 -8.09 3.64 7.33
C GLY A 35 -8.45 4.15 5.94
N LEU A 36 -7.50 4.14 5.00
CA LEU A 36 -7.73 4.54 3.60
C LEU A 36 -8.79 3.65 2.93
N THR A 37 -8.70 2.34 3.14
CA THR A 37 -9.64 1.37 2.55
C THR A 37 -11.06 1.58 3.06
N VAL A 38 -11.23 1.73 4.39
CA VAL A 38 -12.54 1.96 5.00
C VAL A 38 -13.14 3.29 4.50
N LEU A 39 -12.35 4.36 4.50
CA LEU A 39 -12.82 5.66 4.01
C LEU A 39 -13.18 5.62 2.52
N GLY A 40 -12.36 4.95 1.71
CA GLY A 40 -12.63 4.75 0.29
C GLY A 40 -13.95 4.00 0.04
N ILE A 41 -14.22 2.95 0.82
CA ILE A 41 -15.49 2.21 0.75
C ILE A 41 -16.67 3.11 1.12
N ILE A 42 -16.56 3.92 2.19
CA ILE A 42 -17.62 4.83 2.61
C ILE A 42 -17.94 5.85 1.51
N ILE A 43 -16.93 6.51 0.94
CA ILE A 43 -17.13 7.49 -0.12
C ILE A 43 -17.70 6.82 -1.39
N MET A 44 -17.26 5.60 -1.70
CA MET A 44 -17.81 4.82 -2.81
C MET A 44 -19.31 4.57 -2.63
N PHE A 45 -19.76 4.18 -1.42
CA PHE A 45 -21.19 4.02 -1.15
C PHE A 45 -21.95 5.33 -1.32
N ILE A 46 -21.44 6.44 -0.79
CA ILE A 46 -22.07 7.77 -0.94
C ILE A 46 -22.24 8.11 -2.43
N LYS A 47 -21.19 7.94 -3.24
CA LYS A 47 -21.25 8.19 -4.68
C LYS A 47 -22.29 7.32 -5.40
N LEU A 48 -22.35 6.04 -5.05
CA LEU A 48 -23.36 5.13 -5.60
C LEU A 48 -24.79 5.58 -5.24
N PHE A 49 -25.02 6.08 -4.02
CA PHE A 49 -26.30 6.66 -3.62
C PHE A 49 -26.62 7.96 -4.37
N CYS A 50 -25.61 8.77 -4.68
CA CYS A 50 -25.75 9.99 -5.48
C CYS A 50 -25.81 9.72 -7.01
N MET A 51 -25.85 8.46 -7.44
CA MET A 51 -25.81 8.04 -8.86
C MET A 51 -24.55 8.51 -9.62
N GLU A 52 -23.48 8.85 -8.90
CA GLU A 52 -22.19 9.20 -9.49
C GLU A 52 -21.33 7.94 -9.72
N SER A 53 -20.46 7.99 -10.73
CA SER A 53 -19.53 6.90 -10.99
C SER A 53 -18.44 6.85 -9.91
N PRO A 54 -18.25 5.72 -9.19
CA PRO A 54 -17.15 5.57 -8.22
C PRO A 54 -15.81 5.19 -8.88
N ALA A 55 -15.68 5.36 -10.20
CA ALA A 55 -14.52 4.91 -10.97
C ALA A 55 -13.19 5.54 -10.49
N ASP A 56 -13.24 6.77 -9.98
CA ASP A 56 -12.09 7.47 -9.39
C ASP A 56 -11.57 6.80 -8.12
N ILE A 57 -12.47 6.49 -7.17
CA ILE A 57 -12.12 5.86 -5.91
C ILE A 57 -11.60 4.45 -6.16
N ILE A 58 -12.27 3.71 -7.05
CA ILE A 58 -11.85 2.37 -7.46
C ILE A 58 -10.44 2.42 -8.07
N SER A 59 -10.18 3.37 -8.98
CA SER A 59 -8.85 3.57 -9.57
C SER A 59 -7.77 3.82 -8.51
N ILE A 60 -8.03 4.68 -7.52
CA ILE A 60 -7.06 4.98 -6.45
C ILE A 60 -6.77 3.75 -5.59
N LEU A 61 -7.80 2.98 -5.21
CA LEU A 61 -7.65 1.76 -4.42
C LEU A 61 -6.88 0.66 -5.18
N PHE A 62 -7.16 0.47 -6.47
CA PHE A 62 -6.42 -0.47 -7.30
C PHE A 62 -4.97 -0.02 -7.56
N CYS A 63 -4.73 1.28 -7.73
CA CYS A 63 -3.39 1.83 -7.93
C CYS A 63 -2.52 1.61 -6.68
N THR A 64 -3.02 2.02 -5.51
CA THR A 64 -2.33 1.84 -4.22
C THR A 64 -2.03 0.37 -3.92
N SER A 65 -3.00 -0.53 -4.13
CA SER A 65 -2.81 -1.97 -3.96
C SER A 65 -1.82 -2.56 -4.96
N GLY A 66 -1.93 -2.16 -6.24
CA GLY A 66 -1.05 -2.63 -7.31
C GLY A 66 0.40 -2.27 -7.07
N LEU A 67 0.68 -1.01 -6.71
CA LEU A 67 2.02 -0.56 -6.33
C LEU A 67 2.56 -1.34 -5.12
N GLY A 68 1.73 -1.59 -4.11
CA GLY A 68 2.09 -2.40 -2.94
C GLY A 68 2.52 -3.82 -3.30
N PHE A 69 1.70 -4.54 -4.05
CA PHE A 69 1.99 -5.93 -4.46
C PHE A 69 3.18 -6.02 -5.43
N THR A 70 3.33 -5.06 -6.34
CA THR A 70 4.49 -5.01 -7.23
C THR A 70 5.78 -4.77 -6.45
N TYR A 71 5.78 -3.81 -5.51
CA TYR A 71 6.95 -3.54 -4.67
C TYR A 71 7.32 -4.73 -3.78
N GLU A 72 6.32 -5.33 -3.11
CA GLU A 72 6.51 -6.54 -2.33
C GLU A 72 7.07 -7.67 -3.20
N GLY A 73 6.48 -7.89 -4.38
CA GLY A 73 6.88 -8.91 -5.32
C GLY A 73 8.32 -8.75 -5.81
N ILE A 74 8.75 -7.52 -6.10
CA ILE A 74 10.14 -7.20 -6.47
C ILE A 74 11.09 -7.49 -5.31
N LYS A 75 10.75 -7.06 -4.10
CA LYS A 75 11.63 -7.19 -2.93
C LYS A 75 11.75 -8.63 -2.44
N LEU A 76 10.65 -9.37 -2.42
CA LEU A 76 10.59 -10.78 -1.98
C LEU A 76 10.78 -11.78 -3.13
N LYS A 77 11.00 -11.31 -4.37
CA LYS A 77 11.14 -12.12 -5.59
C LYS A 77 9.98 -13.11 -5.81
N LYS A 78 8.78 -12.78 -5.31
CA LYS A 78 7.57 -13.60 -5.47
C LYS A 78 6.90 -13.28 -6.81
N LYS A 79 7.01 -14.20 -7.76
CA LYS A 79 6.44 -14.04 -9.13
C LYS A 79 4.93 -13.76 -9.11
N TRP A 80 4.18 -14.45 -8.25
CA TRP A 80 2.73 -14.27 -8.11
C TRP A 80 2.35 -12.86 -7.65
N SER A 81 3.04 -12.30 -6.66
CA SER A 81 2.80 -10.94 -6.17
C SER A 81 3.04 -9.89 -7.25
N ILE A 82 4.07 -10.08 -8.08
CA ILE A 82 4.36 -9.20 -9.21
C ILE A 82 3.22 -9.25 -10.24
N ILE A 83 2.78 -10.47 -10.62
CA ILE A 83 1.70 -10.65 -11.60
C ILE A 83 0.41 -9.99 -11.08
N CYS A 84 0.02 -10.25 -9.82
CA CYS A 84 -1.15 -9.63 -9.22
C CYS A 84 -1.03 -8.09 -9.19
N GLY A 85 0.14 -7.55 -8.83
CA GLY A 85 0.38 -6.11 -8.81
C GLY A 85 0.24 -5.48 -10.20
N VAL A 86 0.78 -6.10 -11.24
CA VAL A 86 0.64 -5.62 -12.63
C VAL A 86 -0.82 -5.66 -13.08
N VAL A 87 -1.56 -6.72 -12.78
CA VAL A 87 -3.00 -6.82 -13.11
C VAL A 87 -3.79 -5.70 -12.43
N PHE A 88 -3.52 -5.42 -11.15
CA PHE A 88 -4.18 -4.33 -10.43
C PHE A 88 -3.81 -2.95 -10.98
N LEU A 89 -2.58 -2.74 -11.43
CA LEU A 89 -2.19 -1.49 -12.10
C LEU A 89 -2.92 -1.31 -13.44
N LEU A 90 -3.07 -2.37 -14.24
CA LEU A 90 -3.83 -2.30 -15.49
C LEU A 90 -5.31 -1.97 -15.24
N LEU A 91 -5.91 -2.58 -14.21
CA LEU A 91 -7.27 -2.25 -13.79
C LEU A 91 -7.38 -0.80 -13.31
N ALA A 92 -6.41 -0.30 -12.55
CA ALA A 92 -6.39 1.10 -12.11
C ALA A 92 -6.38 2.06 -13.31
N VAL A 93 -5.54 1.81 -14.32
CA VAL A 93 -5.48 2.61 -15.55
C VAL A 93 -6.81 2.56 -16.30
N TYR A 94 -7.43 1.39 -16.40
CA TYR A 94 -8.75 1.24 -17.04
C TYR A 94 -9.85 2.04 -16.32
N PHE A 95 -9.93 1.96 -15.00
CA PHE A 95 -10.91 2.72 -14.22
C PHE A 95 -10.62 4.23 -14.25
N PHE A 96 -9.36 4.63 -14.25
CA PHE A 96 -8.95 6.02 -14.44
C PHE A 96 -9.38 6.54 -15.80
N TYR A 97 -9.16 5.79 -16.87
CA TYR A 97 -9.63 6.13 -18.21
C TYR A 97 -11.15 6.28 -18.25
N LYS A 98 -11.89 5.34 -17.65
CA LYS A 98 -13.36 5.42 -17.57
C LYS A 98 -13.82 6.66 -16.80
N PHE A 99 -13.13 7.03 -15.73
CA PHE A 99 -13.40 8.26 -15.00
C PHE A 99 -13.16 9.51 -15.87
N CYS A 100 -12.03 9.58 -16.59
CA CYS A 100 -11.75 10.68 -17.51
C CYS A 100 -12.80 10.77 -18.63
N MET A 101 -13.20 9.65 -19.22
CA MET A 101 -14.25 9.61 -20.24
C MET A 101 -15.65 9.99 -19.72
N GLY A 102 -15.90 9.85 -18.42
CA GLY A 102 -17.16 10.29 -17.81
C GLY A 102 -17.18 11.79 -17.45
N LEU A 103 -16.04 12.46 -17.52
CA LEU A 103 -15.88 13.90 -17.26
C LEU A 103 -15.98 14.77 -18.52
N PHE A 104 -15.75 14.18 -19.71
CA PHE A 104 -15.84 14.84 -21.02
C PHE A 104 -17.10 14.40 -21.76
#